data_AF-A0A5S5CZK2-F1
#
_entry.id   AF-A0A5S5CZK2-F1
#
_cell.length_a   1.000
_cell.length_b   1.000
_cell.length_c   1.000
_cell.angle_alpha   90.00
_cell.angle_beta   90.00
_cell.angle_gamma   90.00
#
_symmetry.space_group_name_H-M   'P 1'
#
loop_
_entity.id
_entity.type
_entity.pdbx_description
1 polymer ?
#
loop_
_entity_poly.entity_id
_entity_poly.type
_entity_poly.pdbx_seq_one_letter_code
_entity_poly.pdbx_strand_id
1 'polypeptide(L)'
;MTTPLPIGSAGDLDLRADEELSWLLSLDPTVLAVLGGVLLLLLVIGVLAGWLLVRRVRRNPLVARARELGVQGATAVAARRLPPGSRRTAAELQLELARARGRLRSQIASARAAGAHLGDVPALLPSIEAEGDRLEQLLRQRALTPQPGDRTDLEPAAREHLEMLADVCAAVLEAERAAATAGRVSGDVADAVSALRAHTTAYRELTSPPVDPPLVPLPPTSPETRVREGTQG
;
A
#
# COMPACT_ATOMS: atom_id res chain seq x y z
N MET A 1 -73.05 -37.48 -1.10
CA MET A 1 -71.94 -37.64 -0.13
C MET A 1 -71.04 -36.43 -0.27
N THR A 2 -71.19 -35.48 0.63
CA THR A 2 -70.49 -34.18 0.66
C THR A 2 -69.47 -34.21 1.79
N THR A 3 -68.20 -34.23 1.44
CA THR A 3 -67.07 -34.16 2.38
C THR A 3 -66.76 -32.69 2.70
N PRO A 4 -66.78 -32.25 3.97
CA PRO A 4 -66.40 -30.88 4.32
C PRO A 4 -64.88 -30.69 4.29
N LEU A 5 -64.44 -29.53 3.79
CA LEU A 5 -63.04 -29.08 3.83
C LEU A 5 -62.65 -28.67 5.26
N PRO A 6 -61.46 -29.05 5.76
CA PRO A 6 -60.95 -28.54 7.02
C PRO A 6 -60.46 -27.10 6.83
N ILE A 7 -61.18 -26.15 7.43
CA ILE A 7 -60.71 -24.78 7.61
C ILE A 7 -59.68 -24.84 8.74
N GLY A 8 -58.43 -25.13 8.37
CA GLY A 8 -57.29 -25.06 9.29
C GLY A 8 -57.12 -23.63 9.79
N SER A 9 -57.08 -23.49 11.11
CA SER A 9 -56.96 -22.28 11.90
C SER A 9 -55.79 -21.39 11.47
N ALA A 10 -56.06 -20.34 10.68
CA ALA A 10 -55.11 -19.25 10.47
C ALA A 10 -54.73 -18.53 11.78
N GLY A 11 -55.51 -18.68 12.85
CA GLY A 11 -55.25 -18.11 14.17
C GLY A 11 -54.24 -18.86 15.05
N ASP A 12 -53.89 -20.12 14.74
CA ASP A 12 -52.93 -20.89 15.57
C ASP A 12 -51.46 -20.46 15.36
N LEU A 13 -51.14 -19.82 14.23
CA LEU A 13 -49.79 -19.33 13.95
C LEU A 13 -49.50 -17.99 14.63
N ASP A 14 -50.51 -17.13 14.78
CA ASP A 14 -50.35 -15.80 15.41
C ASP A 14 -50.19 -15.91 16.94
N LEU A 15 -50.97 -16.78 17.58
CA LEU A 15 -50.87 -17.01 19.04
C LEU A 15 -49.53 -17.62 19.46
N ARG A 16 -48.95 -18.48 18.60
CA ARG A 16 -47.65 -19.11 18.88
C ARG A 16 -46.50 -18.12 18.76
N ALA A 17 -46.58 -17.15 17.84
CA ALA A 17 -45.59 -16.07 17.74
C ALA A 17 -45.69 -15.10 18.92
N ASP A 18 -46.90 -14.80 19.40
CA ASP A 18 -47.12 -13.93 20.56
C ASP A 18 -46.67 -14.57 21.88
N GLU A 19 -46.86 -15.89 22.08
CA GLU A 19 -46.29 -16.61 23.23
C GLU A 19 -44.75 -16.56 23.22
N GLU A 20 -44.12 -16.72 22.04
CA GLU A 20 -42.66 -16.61 21.87
C GLU A 20 -42.13 -15.17 22.00
N LEU A 21 -42.97 -14.14 21.94
CA LEU A 21 -42.57 -12.74 22.21
C LEU A 21 -42.85 -12.33 23.66
N SER A 22 -43.83 -12.96 24.31
CA SER A 22 -44.22 -12.68 25.69
C SER A 22 -43.12 -13.04 26.71
N TRP A 23 -42.39 -14.14 26.51
CA TRP A 23 -41.23 -14.48 27.36
C TRP A 23 -40.05 -13.52 27.14
N LEU A 24 -39.86 -13.01 25.91
CA LEU A 24 -38.90 -11.95 25.62
C LEU A 24 -39.26 -10.64 26.34
N LEU A 25 -40.54 -10.28 26.45
CA LEU A 25 -40.99 -9.11 27.21
C LEU A 25 -40.97 -9.32 28.74
N SER A 26 -41.11 -10.57 29.21
CA SER A 26 -40.98 -10.92 30.64
C SER A 26 -39.53 -11.02 31.09
N LEU A 27 -38.56 -11.08 30.17
CA LEU A 27 -37.15 -10.94 30.50
C LEU A 27 -36.90 -9.50 30.97
N ASP A 28 -36.24 -9.37 32.11
CA ASP A 28 -35.81 -8.09 32.66
C ASP A 28 -35.15 -7.24 31.54
N PRO A 29 -35.62 -6.00 31.27
CA PRO A 29 -35.08 -5.15 30.21
C PRO A 29 -33.56 -4.97 30.34
N THR A 30 -33.04 -5.12 31.55
CA THR A 30 -31.61 -5.14 31.86
C THR A 30 -30.90 -6.33 31.21
N VAL A 31 -31.49 -7.52 31.26
CA VAL A 31 -30.93 -8.74 30.65
C VAL A 31 -30.93 -8.64 29.12
N LEU A 32 -32.02 -8.12 28.54
CA LEU A 32 -32.10 -7.85 27.09
C LEU A 32 -31.08 -6.81 26.65
N ALA A 33 -30.90 -5.74 27.42
CA ALA A 33 -29.91 -4.71 27.13
C ALA A 33 -28.47 -5.26 27.22
N VAL A 34 -28.18 -6.11 28.22
CA VAL A 34 -26.87 -6.76 28.36
C VAL A 34 -26.63 -7.74 27.22
N LEU A 35 -27.60 -8.59 26.88
CA LEU A 35 -27.46 -9.58 25.81
C LEU A 35 -27.29 -8.90 24.44
N GLY A 36 -28.09 -7.87 24.17
CA GLY A 36 -27.98 -7.05 22.96
C GLY A 36 -26.65 -6.28 22.90
N GLY A 37 -26.20 -5.73 24.02
CA GLY A 37 -24.91 -5.06 24.13
C GLY A 37 -23.73 -5.99 23.88
N VAL A 38 -23.77 -7.21 24.43
CA VAL A 38 -22.74 -8.24 24.20
C VAL A 38 -22.73 -8.67 22.73
N LEU A 39 -23.90 -8.89 22.12
CA LEU A 39 -24.00 -9.26 20.71
C LEU A 39 -23.47 -8.14 19.79
N LEU A 40 -23.83 -6.89 20.08
CA LEU A 40 -23.35 -5.72 19.33
C LEU A 40 -21.83 -5.57 19.48
N LEU A 41 -21.30 -5.75 20.69
CA LEU A 41 -19.87 -5.68 20.95
C LEU A 41 -19.12 -6.77 20.17
N LEU A 42 -19.63 -8.01 20.17
CA LEU A 42 -19.05 -9.11 19.38
C LEU A 42 -19.08 -8.80 17.88
N LEU A 43 -20.17 -8.22 17.38
CA LEU A 43 -20.28 -7.80 15.98
C LEU A 43 -19.24 -6.73 15.65
N VAL A 44 -19.09 -5.71 16.49
CA VAL A 44 -18.11 -4.63 16.31
C VAL A 44 -16.69 -5.18 16.35
N ILE A 45 -16.38 -6.09 17.28
CA ILE A 45 -15.07 -6.77 17.35
C ILE A 45 -14.83 -7.58 16.07
N GLY A 46 -15.84 -8.32 15.58
CA GLY A 46 -15.74 -9.09 14.35
C GLY A 46 -15.49 -8.21 13.13
N VAL A 47 -16.20 -7.10 13.00
CA VAL A 47 -16.00 -6.11 11.93
C VAL A 47 -14.64 -5.44 12.05
N LEU A 48 -14.20 -5.05 13.24
CA LEU A 48 -12.86 -4.49 13.45
C LEU A 48 -11.77 -5.51 13.14
N ALA A 49 -11.92 -6.76 13.56
CA ALA A 49 -10.97 -7.83 13.29
C ALA A 49 -10.90 -8.12 11.78
N GLY A 50 -12.05 -8.18 11.11
CA GLY A 50 -12.13 -8.33 9.65
C GLY A 50 -11.52 -7.14 8.91
N TRP A 51 -11.82 -5.92 9.35
CA TRP A 51 -11.26 -4.70 8.77
C TRP A 51 -9.76 -4.57 9.01
N LEU A 52 -9.27 -4.92 10.21
CA LEU A 52 -7.84 -4.99 10.51
C LEU A 52 -7.17 -6.10 9.71
N LEU A 53 -7.80 -7.26 9.51
CA LEU A 53 -7.30 -8.30 8.60
C LEU A 53 -7.19 -7.77 7.19
N VAL A 54 -8.23 -7.14 6.65
CA VAL A 54 -8.21 -6.57 5.28
C VAL A 54 -7.18 -5.46 5.17
N ARG A 55 -7.08 -4.58 6.17
CA ARG A 55 -6.12 -3.48 6.20
C ARG A 55 -4.69 -3.99 6.37
N ARG A 56 -4.48 -5.05 7.14
CA ARG A 56 -3.19 -5.71 7.36
C ARG A 56 -2.79 -6.56 6.15
N VAL A 57 -3.74 -7.18 5.44
CA VAL A 57 -3.51 -7.85 4.15
C VAL A 57 -3.19 -6.83 3.07
N ARG A 58 -3.88 -5.69 3.03
CA ARG A 58 -3.56 -4.57 2.12
C ARG A 58 -2.23 -3.89 2.44
N ARG A 59 -1.82 -3.83 3.72
CA ARG A 59 -0.54 -3.22 4.13
C ARG A 59 0.64 -4.19 4.20
N ASN A 60 0.41 -5.49 4.24
CA ASN A 60 1.47 -6.47 4.43
C ASN A 60 1.61 -7.36 3.19
N PRO A 61 2.56 -7.05 2.29
CA PRO A 61 2.80 -7.82 1.06
C PRO A 61 3.22 -9.29 1.33
N LEU A 62 3.44 -9.66 2.59
CA LEU A 62 3.77 -11.01 3.01
C LEU A 62 2.55 -11.96 3.06
N VAL A 63 1.32 -11.45 3.22
CA VAL A 63 0.12 -12.32 3.25
C VAL A 63 -0.38 -12.66 1.84
N ALA A 64 -0.11 -11.79 0.85
CA ALA A 64 -0.23 -12.14 -0.56
C ALA A 64 0.73 -13.29 -0.92
N ARG A 65 1.99 -13.22 -0.45
CA ARG A 65 2.96 -14.32 -0.55
C ARG A 65 2.51 -15.60 0.16
N ALA A 66 1.83 -15.52 1.29
CA ALA A 66 1.35 -16.72 2.01
C ALA A 66 0.17 -17.42 1.32
N ARG A 67 -0.71 -16.67 0.63
CA ARG A 67 -1.77 -17.27 -0.21
C ARG A 67 -1.21 -17.86 -1.50
N GLU A 68 -0.23 -17.20 -2.12
CA GLU A 68 0.52 -17.78 -3.22
C GLU A 68 1.28 -19.04 -2.79
N LEU A 69 1.91 -19.07 -1.61
CA LEU A 69 2.58 -20.25 -1.07
C LEU A 69 1.62 -21.36 -0.62
N GLY A 70 0.39 -21.05 -0.21
CA GLY A 70 -0.64 -22.05 0.13
C GLY A 70 -1.20 -22.74 -1.12
N VAL A 71 -1.41 -21.99 -2.20
CA VAL A 71 -1.82 -22.53 -3.51
C VAL A 71 -0.63 -23.18 -4.22
N GLN A 72 0.57 -22.62 -4.11
CA GLN A 72 1.81 -23.19 -4.63
C GLN A 72 2.32 -24.40 -3.84
N GLY A 73 1.97 -24.54 -2.55
CA GLY A 73 2.28 -25.73 -1.75
C GLY A 73 1.41 -26.91 -2.14
N ALA A 74 0.13 -26.66 -2.41
CA ALA A 74 -0.78 -27.67 -2.95
C ALA A 74 -0.38 -28.08 -4.39
N THR A 75 0.10 -27.14 -5.22
CA THR A 75 0.57 -27.46 -6.58
C THR A 75 2.01 -27.96 -6.64
N ALA A 76 2.89 -27.63 -5.69
CA ALA A 76 4.25 -28.18 -5.61
C ALA A 76 4.26 -29.64 -5.15
N VAL A 77 3.34 -30.03 -4.26
CA VAL A 77 3.12 -31.45 -3.91
C VAL A 77 2.43 -32.21 -5.06
N ALA A 78 1.58 -31.54 -5.84
CA ALA A 78 1.02 -32.13 -7.06
C ALA A 78 2.06 -32.27 -8.20
N ALA A 79 2.98 -31.30 -8.34
CA ALA A 79 4.05 -31.32 -9.36
C ALA A 79 5.12 -32.37 -9.07
N ARG A 80 5.39 -32.69 -7.80
CA ARG A 80 6.32 -33.78 -7.42
C ARG A 80 5.77 -35.18 -7.75
N ARG A 81 4.51 -35.29 -8.18
CA ARG A 81 3.85 -36.53 -8.62
C ARG A 81 3.56 -36.57 -10.13
N LEU A 82 4.06 -35.63 -10.93
CA LEU A 82 3.93 -35.71 -12.39
C LEU A 82 5.19 -36.31 -13.04
N PRO A 83 5.03 -37.31 -13.94
CA PRO A 83 6.15 -37.93 -14.64
C PRO A 83 6.91 -36.92 -15.52
N PRO A 84 8.22 -37.12 -15.75
CA PRO A 84 9.05 -36.23 -16.55
C PRO A 84 8.53 -36.14 -17.98
N GLY A 85 8.29 -34.91 -18.47
CA GLY A 85 7.78 -34.65 -19.83
C GLY A 85 7.42 -33.18 -20.03
N SER A 86 6.83 -32.84 -21.18
CA SER A 86 6.40 -31.49 -21.60
C SER A 86 5.47 -30.76 -20.61
N ARG A 87 4.86 -31.49 -19.68
CA ARG A 87 4.05 -30.92 -18.59
C ARG A 87 4.90 -30.24 -17.52
N ARG A 88 6.12 -30.74 -17.28
CA ARG A 88 7.05 -30.17 -16.30
C ARG A 88 7.65 -28.86 -16.81
N THR A 89 8.05 -28.81 -18.08
CA THR A 89 8.58 -27.60 -18.72
C THR A 89 7.54 -26.48 -18.73
N ALA A 90 6.27 -26.79 -19.05
CA ALA A 90 5.19 -25.82 -18.99
C ALA A 90 4.94 -25.27 -17.58
N ALA A 91 4.97 -26.12 -16.55
CA ALA A 91 4.79 -25.69 -15.16
C ALA A 91 5.97 -24.85 -14.64
N GLU A 92 7.20 -25.18 -15.03
CA GLU A 92 8.40 -24.39 -14.72
C GLU A 92 8.31 -22.99 -15.37
N LEU A 93 7.93 -22.91 -16.65
CA LEU A 93 7.72 -21.64 -17.37
C LEU A 93 6.63 -20.77 -16.73
N GLN A 94 5.52 -21.36 -16.28
CA GLN A 94 4.46 -20.62 -15.56
C GLN A 94 4.99 -19.97 -14.29
N LEU A 95 5.79 -20.71 -13.52
CA LEU A 95 6.38 -20.21 -12.28
C LEU A 95 7.40 -19.09 -12.55
N GLU A 96 8.19 -19.22 -13.61
CA GLU A 96 9.13 -18.19 -14.04
C GLU A 96 8.41 -16.92 -14.48
N LEU A 97 7.34 -17.03 -15.26
CA LEU A 97 6.53 -15.90 -15.73
C LEU A 97 5.89 -15.13 -14.56
N ALA A 98 5.32 -15.86 -13.59
CA ALA A 98 4.76 -15.27 -12.38
C ALA A 98 5.84 -14.54 -11.55
N ARG A 99 7.03 -15.13 -11.41
CA ARG A 99 8.16 -14.51 -10.71
C ARG A 99 8.68 -13.27 -11.43
N ALA A 100 8.82 -13.31 -12.75
CA ALA A 100 9.27 -12.19 -13.56
C ALA A 100 8.32 -10.99 -13.43
N ARG A 101 7.01 -11.23 -13.54
CA ARG A 101 5.98 -10.20 -13.32
C ARG A 101 6.00 -9.63 -11.90
N GLY A 102 6.18 -10.49 -10.89
CA GLY A 102 6.34 -10.05 -9.50
C GLY A 102 7.54 -9.13 -9.31
N ARG A 103 8.68 -9.46 -9.95
CA ARG A 103 9.89 -8.61 -9.93
C ARG A 103 9.64 -7.27 -10.61
N LEU A 104 9.05 -7.27 -11.81
CA LEU A 104 8.73 -6.04 -12.54
C LEU A 104 7.84 -5.10 -11.73
N ARG A 105 6.76 -5.60 -11.12
CA ARG A 105 5.89 -4.80 -10.23
C ARG A 105 6.67 -4.19 -9.07
N SER A 106 7.52 -4.98 -8.42
CA SER A 106 8.31 -4.50 -7.29
C SER A 106 9.34 -3.44 -7.69
N GLN A 107 9.95 -3.58 -8.87
CA GLN A 107 10.93 -2.63 -9.39
C GLN A 107 10.28 -1.33 -9.86
N ILE A 108 9.13 -1.40 -10.55
CA ILE A 108 8.38 -0.19 -10.90
C ILE A 108 7.97 0.57 -9.64
N ALA A 109 7.54 -0.15 -8.60
CA ALA A 109 7.21 0.46 -7.32
C ALA A 109 8.43 1.10 -6.63
N SER A 110 9.60 0.43 -6.62
CA SER A 110 10.84 0.99 -6.05
C SER A 110 11.30 2.22 -6.83
N ALA A 111 11.35 2.14 -8.16
CA ALA A 111 11.78 3.23 -9.02
C ALA A 111 10.84 4.43 -8.91
N ARG A 112 9.52 4.21 -8.81
CA ARG A 112 8.55 5.29 -8.56
C ARG A 112 8.74 5.92 -7.18
N ALA A 113 9.00 5.13 -6.15
CA ALA A 113 9.28 5.65 -4.81
C ALA A 113 10.60 6.44 -4.77
N ALA A 114 11.59 6.08 -5.60
CA ALA A 114 12.83 6.82 -5.79
C ALA A 114 12.67 8.09 -6.66
N GLY A 115 11.47 8.35 -7.20
CA GLY A 115 11.21 9.50 -8.06
C GLY A 115 11.74 9.35 -9.49
N ALA A 116 12.02 8.13 -9.94
CA ALA A 116 12.48 7.87 -11.30
C ALA A 116 11.40 8.21 -12.33
N HIS A 117 11.81 8.83 -13.44
CA HIS A 117 10.93 9.10 -14.56
C HIS A 117 10.81 7.85 -15.44
N LEU A 118 9.70 7.13 -15.27
CA LEU A 118 9.43 5.85 -15.97
C LEU A 118 8.65 6.01 -17.28
N GLY A 119 8.36 7.24 -17.70
CA GLY A 119 7.53 7.51 -18.89
C GLY A 119 6.18 6.77 -18.84
N ASP A 120 5.84 6.11 -19.94
CA ASP A 120 4.58 5.37 -20.10
C ASP A 120 4.64 3.92 -19.56
N VAL A 121 5.79 3.46 -19.07
CA VAL A 121 5.96 2.07 -18.58
C VAL A 121 4.91 1.67 -17.53
N PRO A 122 4.59 2.51 -16.52
CA PRO A 122 3.55 2.17 -15.55
C PRO A 122 2.14 2.10 -16.16
N ALA A 123 1.87 2.82 -17.25
CA ALA A 123 0.60 2.78 -17.96
C ALA A 123 0.48 1.53 -18.85
N LEU A 124 1.60 1.03 -19.38
CA LEU A 124 1.69 -0.20 -20.17
C LEU A 124 1.67 -1.47 -19.31
N LEU A 125 2.04 -1.38 -18.03
CA LEU A 125 2.06 -2.50 -17.09
C LEU A 125 0.80 -3.38 -17.11
N PRO A 126 -0.45 -2.86 -17.02
CA PRO A 126 -1.65 -3.70 -17.10
C PRO A 126 -1.77 -4.47 -18.42
N SER A 127 -1.30 -3.91 -19.53
CA SER A 127 -1.32 -4.59 -20.84
C SER A 127 -0.31 -5.74 -20.91
N ILE A 128 0.91 -5.53 -20.37
CA ILE A 128 1.96 -6.55 -20.26
C ILE A 128 1.50 -7.68 -19.34
N GLU A 129 0.84 -7.34 -18.24
CA GLU A 129 0.28 -8.30 -17.30
C GLU A 129 -0.83 -9.15 -17.93
N ALA A 130 -1.73 -8.53 -18.70
CA ALA A 130 -2.79 -9.24 -19.39
C ALA A 130 -2.24 -10.25 -20.41
N GLU A 131 -1.17 -9.90 -21.14
CA GLU A 131 -0.52 -10.83 -22.07
C GLU A 131 0.17 -11.98 -21.32
N GLY A 132 0.84 -11.68 -20.20
CA GLY A 132 1.41 -12.70 -19.32
C GLY A 132 0.35 -13.65 -18.76
N ASP A 133 -0.80 -13.13 -18.32
CA ASP A 133 -1.94 -13.93 -17.84
C ASP A 133 -2.50 -14.83 -18.96
N ARG A 134 -2.59 -14.30 -20.19
CA ARG A 134 -3.02 -15.06 -21.37
C ARG A 134 -2.07 -16.21 -21.66
N LEU A 135 -0.76 -15.97 -21.69
CA LEU A 135 0.25 -17.01 -21.90
C LEU A 135 0.22 -18.08 -20.80
N GLU A 136 0.04 -17.68 -19.54
CA GLU A 136 -0.08 -18.61 -18.42
C GLU A 136 -1.31 -19.52 -18.56
N GLN A 137 -2.45 -18.94 -18.95
CA GLN A 137 -3.69 -19.69 -19.19
C GLN A 137 -3.52 -20.70 -20.35
N LEU A 138 -2.89 -20.28 -21.45
CA LEU A 138 -2.61 -21.18 -22.58
C LEU A 138 -1.68 -22.33 -22.19
N LEU A 139 -0.63 -22.04 -21.40
CA LEU A 139 0.28 -23.07 -20.87
C LEU A 139 -0.47 -24.05 -19.97
N ARG A 140 -1.42 -23.55 -19.16
CA ARG A 140 -2.23 -24.36 -18.24
C ARG A 140 -3.18 -25.27 -19.00
N GLN A 141 -3.85 -24.73 -20.02
CA GLN A 141 -4.73 -25.50 -20.90
C GLN A 141 -3.96 -26.62 -21.61
N ARG A 142 -2.75 -26.34 -22.12
CA ARG A 142 -1.89 -27.35 -22.76
C ARG A 142 -1.42 -28.43 -21.80
N ALA A 143 -1.13 -28.09 -20.54
CA ALA A 143 -0.77 -29.07 -19.52
C ALA A 143 -1.92 -30.04 -19.19
N LEU A 144 -3.17 -29.54 -19.21
CA LEU A 144 -4.39 -30.32 -18.92
C LEU A 144 -4.85 -31.18 -20.11
N THR A 145 -4.71 -30.68 -21.34
CA THR A 145 -5.15 -31.37 -22.56
C THR A 145 -4.01 -31.39 -23.59
N PRO A 146 -3.20 -32.47 -23.64
CA PRO A 146 -2.20 -32.62 -24.68
C PRO A 146 -2.93 -32.90 -26.00
N GLN A 147 -3.16 -31.86 -26.82
CA GLN A 147 -3.69 -32.07 -28.16
C GLN A 147 -2.56 -32.53 -29.10
N PRO A 148 -2.67 -33.72 -29.72
CA PRO A 148 -1.73 -34.17 -30.73
C PRO A 148 -2.03 -33.41 -32.03
N GLY A 149 -1.37 -32.28 -32.25
CA GLY A 149 -1.53 -31.49 -33.47
C GLY A 149 -1.39 -29.98 -33.29
N ASP A 150 -1.40 -29.50 -32.04
CA ASP A 150 -1.26 -28.08 -31.76
C ASP A 150 0.22 -27.67 -31.86
N ARG A 151 0.58 -27.24 -33.09
CA ARG A 151 1.88 -26.68 -33.51
C ARG A 151 2.14 -25.28 -32.95
N THR A 152 1.28 -24.76 -32.08
CA THR A 152 1.49 -23.46 -31.46
C THR A 152 2.74 -23.52 -30.59
N ASP A 153 3.78 -22.84 -31.05
CA ASP A 153 5.09 -22.66 -30.43
C ASP A 153 4.96 -21.79 -29.17
N LEU A 154 4.28 -22.32 -28.16
CA LEU A 154 3.91 -21.61 -26.94
C LEU A 154 5.11 -21.46 -25.98
N GLU A 155 6.02 -22.44 -25.98
CA GLU A 155 7.25 -22.37 -25.18
C GLU A 155 8.20 -21.25 -25.64
N PRO A 156 8.56 -21.12 -26.93
CA PRO A 156 9.41 -20.01 -27.37
C PRO A 156 8.71 -18.66 -27.19
N ALA A 157 7.40 -18.55 -27.44
CA ALA A 157 6.66 -17.31 -27.16
C ALA A 157 6.72 -16.90 -25.67
N ALA A 158 6.63 -17.88 -24.76
CA ALA A 158 6.79 -17.62 -23.32
C ALA A 158 8.23 -17.20 -22.97
N ARG A 159 9.25 -17.78 -23.62
CA ARG A 159 10.66 -17.39 -23.43
C ARG A 159 10.93 -15.98 -23.96
N GLU A 160 10.45 -15.64 -25.15
CA GLU A 160 10.54 -14.29 -25.72
C GLU A 160 9.87 -13.25 -24.80
N HIS A 161 8.71 -13.59 -24.23
CA HIS A 161 8.06 -12.71 -23.27
C HIS A 161 8.88 -12.55 -21.97
N LEU A 162 9.53 -13.62 -21.48
CA LEU A 162 10.43 -13.55 -20.33
C LEU A 162 11.66 -12.68 -20.61
N GLU A 163 12.25 -12.79 -21.79
CA GLU A 163 13.36 -11.94 -22.24
C GLU A 163 12.93 -10.46 -22.30
N MET A 164 11.79 -10.17 -22.92
CA MET A 164 11.22 -8.83 -22.95
C MET A 164 10.95 -8.28 -21.53
N LEU A 165 10.42 -9.09 -20.61
CA LEU A 165 10.24 -8.68 -19.21
C LEU A 165 11.59 -8.39 -18.52
N ALA A 166 12.64 -9.16 -18.82
CA ALA A 166 13.98 -8.95 -18.28
C ALA A 166 14.58 -7.64 -18.80
N ASP A 167 14.42 -7.33 -20.09
CA ASP A 167 14.86 -6.07 -20.70
C ASP A 167 14.14 -4.86 -20.10
N VAL A 168 12.81 -4.95 -19.91
CA VAL A 168 12.06 -3.88 -19.24
C VAL A 168 12.53 -3.71 -17.79
N CYS A 169 12.77 -4.80 -17.06
CA CYS A 169 13.34 -4.72 -15.71
C CYS A 169 14.72 -4.03 -15.71
N ALA A 170 15.59 -4.36 -16.66
CA ALA A 170 16.91 -3.75 -16.79
C ALA A 170 16.81 -2.24 -17.07
N ALA A 171 15.92 -1.84 -17.98
CA ALA A 171 15.66 -0.43 -18.29
C ALA A 171 15.10 0.34 -17.08
N VAL A 172 14.18 -0.25 -16.31
CA VAL A 172 13.65 0.36 -15.07
C VAL A 172 14.76 0.54 -14.03
N LEU A 173 15.66 -0.44 -13.89
CA LEU A 173 16.81 -0.34 -12.98
C LEU A 173 17.81 0.73 -13.42
N GLU A 174 18.04 0.90 -14.73
CA GLU A 174 18.87 2.00 -15.24
C GLU A 174 18.22 3.36 -14.97
N ALA A 175 16.92 3.49 -15.18
CA ALA A 175 16.17 4.71 -14.86
C ALA A 175 16.22 5.05 -13.36
N GLU A 176 16.11 4.04 -12.48
CA GLU A 176 16.25 4.22 -11.03
C GLU A 176 17.66 4.72 -10.66
N ARG A 177 18.71 4.13 -11.25
CA ARG A 177 20.10 4.57 -11.03
C ARG A 177 20.34 6.00 -11.53
N ALA A 178 19.78 6.35 -12.69
CA ALA A 178 19.87 7.69 -13.25
C ALA A 178 19.17 8.75 -12.39
N ALA A 179 18.04 8.40 -11.76
CA ALA A 179 17.38 9.28 -10.80
C ALA A 179 18.24 9.50 -9.55
N ALA A 180 18.86 8.43 -9.03
CA ALA A 180 19.73 8.52 -7.86
C ALA A 180 21.01 9.34 -8.12
N THR A 181 21.58 9.29 -9.33
CA THR A 181 22.71 10.15 -9.69
C THR A 181 22.29 11.61 -9.84
N ALA A 182 21.15 11.89 -10.48
CA ALA A 182 20.63 13.25 -10.61
C ALA A 182 20.34 13.89 -9.24
N GLY A 183 19.78 13.13 -8.30
CA GLY A 183 19.52 13.61 -6.94
C GLY A 183 20.80 14.00 -6.19
N ARG A 184 21.88 13.22 -6.33
CA ARG A 184 23.19 13.55 -5.74
C ARG A 184 23.78 14.82 -6.33
N VAL A 185 23.79 14.95 -7.65
CA VAL A 185 24.30 16.17 -8.32
C VAL A 185 23.52 17.41 -7.88
N SER A 186 22.18 17.31 -7.76
CA SER A 186 21.38 18.43 -7.24
C SER A 186 21.71 18.79 -5.81
N GLY A 187 22.01 17.80 -4.96
CA GLY A 187 22.49 18.01 -3.59
C GLY A 187 23.84 18.72 -3.55
N ASP A 188 24.82 18.21 -4.30
CA ASP A 188 26.16 18.78 -4.38
C ASP A 188 26.13 20.24 -4.87
N VAL A 189 25.27 20.56 -5.85
CA VAL A 189 25.06 21.93 -6.33
C VAL A 189 24.42 22.81 -5.27
N ALA A 190 23.40 22.32 -4.55
CA ALA A 190 22.77 23.07 -3.47
C ALA A 190 23.77 23.38 -2.34
N ASP A 191 24.61 22.39 -2.00
CA ASP A 191 25.67 22.53 -1.00
C ASP A 191 26.73 23.54 -1.46
N ALA A 192 27.19 23.46 -2.71
CA ALA A 192 28.13 24.43 -3.28
C ALA A 192 27.56 25.87 -3.29
N VAL A 193 26.29 26.04 -3.64
CA VAL A 193 25.60 27.34 -3.59
C VAL A 193 25.49 27.85 -2.16
N SER A 194 25.18 26.97 -1.20
CA SER A 194 25.11 27.35 0.22
C SER A 194 26.48 27.80 0.75
N ALA A 195 27.55 27.09 0.39
CA ALA A 195 28.92 27.42 0.75
C ALA A 195 29.36 28.76 0.15
N LEU A 196 29.01 29.02 -1.12
CA LEU A 196 29.29 30.30 -1.77
C LEU A 196 28.57 31.48 -1.11
N ARG A 197 27.31 31.29 -0.70
CA ARG A 197 26.54 32.32 0.04
C ARG A 197 27.14 32.57 1.43
N ALA A 198 27.55 31.53 2.14
CA ALA A 198 28.23 31.66 3.42
C ALA A 198 29.54 32.45 3.28
N HIS A 199 30.35 32.11 2.27
CA HIS A 199 31.59 32.83 1.98
C HIS A 199 31.33 34.31 1.62
N THR A 200 30.31 34.58 0.80
CA THR A 200 29.97 35.96 0.41
C THR A 200 29.53 36.78 1.62
N THR A 201 28.78 36.16 2.55
CA THR A 201 28.35 36.79 3.80
C THR A 201 29.54 37.10 4.70
N ALA A 202 30.42 36.13 4.92
CA ALA A 202 31.65 36.32 5.70
C ALA A 202 32.57 37.40 5.10
N TYR A 203 32.71 37.41 3.77
CA TYR A 203 33.49 38.45 3.09
C TYR A 203 32.88 39.84 3.28
N ARG A 204 31.54 39.94 3.22
CA ARG A 204 30.82 41.20 3.46
C ARG A 204 31.01 41.68 4.90
N GLU A 205 30.98 40.79 5.89
CA GLU A 205 31.23 41.15 7.29
C GLU A 205 32.64 41.68 7.50
N LEU A 206 33.65 41.07 6.87
CA LEU A 206 35.05 41.51 6.96
C LEU A 206 35.33 42.84 6.23
N THR A 207 34.59 43.13 5.16
CA THR A 207 34.79 44.33 4.34
C THR A 207 33.83 45.47 4.67
N SER A 208 32.79 45.21 5.48
CA SER A 208 31.89 46.26 5.93
C SER A 208 32.64 47.18 6.90
N PRO A 209 32.56 48.51 6.71
CA PRO A 209 33.16 49.44 7.66
C PRO A 209 32.53 49.21 9.05
N PRO A 210 33.29 49.43 10.14
CA PRO A 210 32.74 49.32 11.48
C PRO A 210 31.51 50.22 11.57
N VAL A 211 30.36 49.63 11.86
CA VAL A 211 29.16 50.39 12.20
C VAL A 211 29.48 51.09 13.51
N ASP A 212 29.64 52.40 13.46
CA ASP A 212 29.79 53.19 14.69
C ASP A 212 28.61 52.85 15.60
N PRO A 213 28.88 52.43 16.85
CA PRO A 213 27.81 52.09 17.77
C PRO A 213 26.86 53.30 17.88
N PRO A 214 25.54 53.08 17.91
CA PRO A 214 24.60 54.17 18.09
C PRO A 214 25.01 54.95 19.33
N LEU A 215 25.30 56.24 19.14
CA LEU A 215 25.60 57.18 20.22
C LEU A 215 24.49 57.01 21.27
N VAL A 216 24.84 56.37 22.39
CA VAL A 216 23.95 56.25 23.54
C VAL A 216 23.49 57.67 23.88
N PRO A 217 22.17 57.97 23.87
CA PRO A 217 21.70 59.28 24.25
C PRO A 217 22.22 59.59 25.66
N LEU A 218 23.03 60.64 25.78
CA LEU A 218 23.49 61.10 27.09
C LEU A 218 22.25 61.32 27.97
N PRO A 219 22.20 60.74 29.19
CA PRO A 219 21.10 61.02 30.11
C PRO A 219 21.04 62.53 30.37
N PRO A 220 19.83 63.13 30.41
CA PRO A 220 19.70 64.56 30.64
C PRO A 220 20.33 64.94 31.99
N THR A 221 21.24 65.90 31.97
CA THR A 221 21.82 66.48 33.19
C THR A 221 20.70 67.09 34.03
N SER A 222 20.42 66.48 35.17
CA SER A 222 19.48 66.99 36.17
C SER A 222 19.85 68.43 36.57
N PRO A 223 18.89 69.37 36.61
CA PRO A 223 19.14 70.72 37.04
C PRO A 223 19.50 70.76 38.53
N GLU A 224 20.62 71.41 38.83
CA GLU A 224 21.06 71.81 40.17
C GLU A 224 19.92 72.46 40.95
N THR A 225 19.41 71.75 41.97
CA THR A 225 18.46 72.32 42.93
C THR A 225 19.22 73.28 43.85
N ARG A 226 19.22 74.56 43.46
CA ARG A 226 19.69 75.68 44.27
C ARG A 226 18.76 75.85 45.48
N VAL A 227 19.04 75.12 46.57
CA VAL A 227 18.37 75.33 47.86
C VAL A 227 18.89 76.64 48.44
N ARG A 228 18.02 77.65 48.34
CA ARG A 228 18.22 79.02 48.82
C ARG A 228 17.96 79.01 50.33
N GLU A 229 18.97 79.45 51.09
CA GLU A 229 18.82 79.90 52.48
C GLU A 229 17.65 80.88 52.61
N GLY A 230 16.82 80.65 53.63
CA GLY A 230 15.66 81.45 53.97
C GLY A 230 15.41 81.42 55.47
N THR A 231 16.05 82.37 56.13
CA THR A 231 15.88 82.86 57.51
C THR A 231 14.41 83.08 57.87
N GLN A 232 13.98 82.70 59.08
CA GLN A 232 13.14 83.48 60.02
C GLN A 232 12.53 82.61 61.12
N GLY A 233 12.59 83.10 62.36
CA GLY A 233 11.85 82.60 63.53
C GLY A 233 12.68 82.63 64.80
#